data_AF-A0A970LW47-F1
#
_entry.id   AF-A0A970LW47-F1
#
_cell.length_a   1.000
_cell.length_b   1.000
_cell.length_c   1.000
_cell.angle_alpha   90.00
_cell.angle_beta   90.00
_cell.angle_gamma   90.00
#
_symmetry.space_group_name_H-M   'P 1'
#
loop_
_entity.id
_entity.type
_entity.pdbx_description
1 polymer ?
#
loop_
_entity_poly.entity_id
_entity_poly.type
_entity_poly.pdbx_seq_one_letter_code
_entity_poly.pdbx_strand_id
1 'polypeptide(L)'
;MILALPFRRLLGLGFAAVMTQAVVASDLTAEEANTIIKEDVAAAQVMTEMCPALIGKNAKLDSNIQALIQTYLQDYSDSSMTLAKLQADAEYQSVLTEARQAAKDTSADEQKAVCLEALELAL
;
A
#
# COMPACT_ATOMS: atom_id res chain seq x y z
N MET A 1 51.13 -37.31 8.96
CA MET A 1 50.53 -38.46 9.68
C MET A 1 49.83 -37.86 10.90
N ILE A 2 48.51 -37.82 11.02
CA ILE A 2 47.53 -38.91 11.15
C ILE A 2 46.30 -38.52 10.30
N LEU A 3 46.12 -39.13 9.14
CA LEU A 3 45.17 -40.21 8.81
C LEU A 3 43.70 -39.77 8.85
N ALA A 4 43.25 -39.21 7.73
CA ALA A 4 41.85 -39.11 7.35
C ALA A 4 41.33 -40.49 6.89
N LEU A 5 40.15 -40.90 7.35
CA LEU A 5 39.34 -41.90 6.64
C LEU A 5 37.84 -41.55 6.72
N PRO A 6 37.07 -41.80 5.65
CA PRO A 6 35.80 -41.14 5.38
C PRO A 6 34.59 -42.10 5.45
N PHE A 7 33.40 -41.48 5.56
CA PHE A 7 32.16 -41.90 4.92
C PHE A 7 31.67 -43.35 5.16
N ARG A 8 30.77 -43.54 6.13
CA ARG A 8 29.59 -44.39 5.88
C ARG A 8 28.43 -44.07 6.83
N ARG A 9 27.34 -43.66 6.18
CA ARG A 9 26.01 -43.33 6.70
C ARG A 9 25.48 -44.33 7.72
N LEU A 10 24.91 -43.82 8.81
CA LEU A 10 23.71 -44.39 9.40
C LEU A 10 22.77 -43.27 9.83
N LEU A 11 21.66 -43.21 9.09
CA LEU A 11 20.36 -42.67 9.43
C LEU A 11 20.17 -42.21 10.88
N GLY A 12 20.11 -40.90 11.05
CA GLY A 12 19.47 -40.22 12.17
C GLY A 12 18.80 -38.98 11.62
N LEU A 13 17.71 -39.17 10.86
CA LEU A 13 16.76 -38.10 10.53
C LEU A 13 16.11 -37.68 11.85
N GLY A 14 16.79 -36.78 12.57
CA GLY A 14 16.20 -36.00 13.63
C GLY A 14 15.15 -35.12 12.98
N PHE A 15 13.89 -35.54 13.08
CA PHE A 15 12.73 -34.78 12.66
C PHE A 15 12.61 -33.60 13.62
N ALA A 16 13.34 -32.51 13.34
CA ALA A 16 13.04 -31.20 13.93
C ALA A 16 11.79 -30.65 13.25
N ALA A 17 10.65 -31.31 13.47
CA ALA A 17 9.35 -30.75 13.17
C ALA A 17 8.84 -30.04 14.42
N VAL A 18 9.30 -28.82 14.64
CA VAL A 18 8.63 -27.91 15.57
C VAL A 18 8.66 -26.51 14.97
N MET A 19 7.46 -26.09 14.57
CA MET A 19 7.05 -24.76 14.10
C MET A 19 7.52 -24.31 12.71
N THR A 20 7.05 -24.98 11.66
CA THR A 20 6.54 -24.20 10.52
C THR A 20 5.38 -23.39 11.10
N GLN A 21 5.62 -22.13 11.48
CA GLN A 21 4.52 -21.19 11.62
C GLN A 21 3.95 -21.06 10.22
N ALA A 22 2.95 -21.88 9.92
CA ALA A 22 2.10 -21.63 8.78
C ALA A 22 1.50 -20.26 9.06
N VAL A 23 2.06 -19.23 8.40
CA VAL A 23 1.40 -17.93 8.31
C VAL A 23 0.18 -18.19 7.46
N VAL A 24 -0.88 -18.66 8.10
CA VAL A 24 -2.23 -18.60 7.54
C VAL A 24 -2.54 -17.12 7.50
N ALA A 25 -2.32 -16.50 6.34
CA ALA A 25 -2.89 -15.20 6.03
C ALA A 25 -4.40 -15.38 6.21
N SER A 26 -4.92 -14.94 7.35
CA SER A 26 -6.36 -14.92 7.60
C SER A 26 -6.93 -13.83 6.70
N ASP A 27 -8.10 -14.07 6.10
CA ASP A 27 -8.80 -13.03 5.36
C ASP A 27 -8.91 -11.76 6.23
N LEU A 28 -8.69 -10.58 5.64
CA LEU A 28 -8.79 -9.31 6.33
C LEU A 28 -10.19 -9.15 6.92
N THR A 29 -10.28 -8.64 8.15
CA THR A 29 -11.56 -8.17 8.68
C THR A 29 -12.03 -6.95 7.88
N ALA A 30 -13.34 -6.67 7.89
CA ALA A 30 -13.89 -5.49 7.21
C ALA A 30 -13.30 -4.18 7.74
N GLU A 31 -12.94 -4.14 9.03
CA GLU A 31 -12.30 -2.97 9.64
C GLU A 31 -10.88 -2.77 9.09
N GLU A 32 -10.07 -3.83 9.06
CA GLU A 32 -8.71 -3.78 8.50
C GLU A 32 -8.73 -3.42 7.01
N ALA A 33 -9.67 -3.97 6.25
CA ALA A 33 -9.86 -3.62 4.84
C ALA A 33 -10.23 -2.14 4.67
N ASN A 34 -11.13 -1.61 5.51
CA ASN A 34 -11.48 -0.19 5.49
C ASN A 34 -10.30 0.72 5.85
N THR A 35 -9.44 0.33 6.79
CA THR A 35 -8.21 1.08 7.12
C THR A 35 -7.26 1.13 5.92
N ILE A 36 -7.05 0.02 5.21
CA ILE A 36 -6.24 0.00 3.98
C ILE A 36 -6.86 0.93 2.93
N ILE A 37 -8.18 0.90 2.75
CA ILE A 37 -8.86 1.81 1.82
C ILE A 37 -8.68 3.27 2.22
N LYS A 38 -8.70 3.61 3.52
CA LYS A 38 -8.39 4.97 4.00
C LYS A 38 -6.97 5.39 3.63
N GLU A 39 -5.98 4.51 3.77
CA GLU A 39 -4.59 4.74 3.39
C GLU A 39 -4.46 4.97 1.87
N ASP A 40 -5.08 4.11 1.06
CA ASP A 40 -5.05 4.21 -0.40
C ASP A 40 -5.73 5.50 -0.91
N VAL A 41 -6.89 5.85 -0.36
CA VAL A 41 -7.60 7.09 -0.69
C VAL A 41 -6.78 8.31 -0.24
N ALA A 42 -6.13 8.25 0.93
CA ALA A 42 -5.27 9.33 1.40
C ALA A 42 -4.05 9.53 0.49
N ALA A 43 -3.39 8.46 0.07
CA ALA A 43 -2.28 8.50 -0.87
C ALA A 43 -2.71 9.11 -2.22
N ALA A 44 -3.87 8.70 -2.74
CA ALA A 44 -4.44 9.27 -3.97
C ALA A 44 -4.78 10.76 -3.81
N GLN A 45 -5.38 11.16 -2.69
CA GLN A 45 -5.66 12.56 -2.41
C GLN A 45 -4.36 13.40 -2.34
N VAL A 46 -3.30 12.85 -1.75
CA VAL A 46 -1.98 13.50 -1.67
C VAL A 46 -1.35 13.68 -3.06
N MET A 47 -1.59 12.77 -4.01
CA MET A 47 -1.21 12.98 -5.41
C MET A 47 -1.93 14.21 -6.01
N THR A 48 -3.20 14.43 -5.67
CA THR A 48 -3.95 15.63 -6.13
C THR A 48 -3.33 16.92 -5.60
N GLU A 49 -2.73 16.87 -4.40
CA GLU A 49 -2.12 18.02 -3.74
C GLU A 49 -0.72 18.34 -4.30
N MET A 50 0.11 17.33 -4.57
CA MET A 50 1.51 17.55 -4.96
C MET A 50 1.76 17.56 -6.48
N CYS A 51 1.07 16.71 -7.24
CA CYS A 51 1.41 16.48 -8.65
C CYS A 51 1.30 17.72 -9.54
N PRO A 52 0.33 18.64 -9.33
CA PRO A 52 0.26 19.88 -10.09
C PRO A 52 1.53 20.74 -10.00
N ALA A 53 2.27 20.67 -8.88
CA ALA A 53 3.53 21.39 -8.69
C ALA A 53 4.73 20.71 -9.39
N LEU A 54 4.67 19.39 -9.60
CA LEU A 54 5.78 18.57 -10.12
C LEU A 54 5.73 18.40 -11.65
N ILE A 55 4.54 18.24 -12.22
CA ILE A 55 4.35 18.00 -13.66
C ILE A 55 3.42 19.02 -14.34
N GLY A 56 2.93 20.01 -13.59
CA GLY A 56 1.94 20.98 -14.06
C GLY A 56 0.50 20.49 -13.92
N LYS A 57 -0.46 21.42 -14.01
CA LYS A 57 -1.89 21.09 -14.00
C LYS A 57 -2.25 20.26 -15.23
N ASN A 58 -2.93 19.13 -15.02
CA ASN A 58 -3.32 18.23 -16.10
C ASN A 58 -4.69 17.60 -15.81
N ALA A 59 -5.68 17.90 -16.63
CA ALA A 59 -7.05 17.42 -16.43
C ALA A 59 -7.19 15.89 -16.54
N LYS A 60 -6.34 15.22 -17.34
CA LYS A 60 -6.31 13.75 -17.40
C LYS A 60 -5.82 13.18 -16.07
N LEU A 61 -4.76 13.74 -15.50
CA LEU A 61 -4.27 13.33 -14.19
C LEU A 61 -5.35 13.54 -13.11
N ASP A 62 -5.97 14.72 -13.06
CA ASP A 62 -7.02 15.03 -12.08
C ASP A 62 -8.18 14.01 -12.18
N SER A 63 -8.60 13.69 -13.40
CA SER A 63 -9.63 12.68 -13.66
C SER A 63 -9.19 11.27 -13.25
N ASN A 64 -7.95 10.88 -13.53
CA ASN A 64 -7.42 9.56 -13.18
C ASN A 64 -7.35 9.39 -11.66
N ILE A 65 -6.83 10.37 -10.93
CA ILE A 65 -6.76 10.32 -9.47
C ILE A 65 -8.17 10.27 -8.88
N GLN A 66 -9.12 11.04 -9.42
CA GLN A 66 -10.51 10.99 -8.96
C GLN A 66 -11.13 9.61 -9.21
N ALA A 67 -10.90 9.01 -10.39
CA ALA A 67 -11.37 7.66 -10.69
C ALA A 67 -10.75 6.63 -9.74
N LEU A 68 -9.46 6.75 -9.45
CA LEU A 68 -8.75 5.86 -8.51
C LEU A 68 -9.37 5.92 -7.10
N ILE A 69 -9.63 7.12 -6.59
CA ILE A 69 -10.32 7.31 -5.30
C ILE A 69 -11.70 6.63 -5.32
N GLN A 70 -12.46 6.75 -6.41
CA GLN A 70 -13.76 6.11 -6.53
C GLN A 70 -13.65 4.59 -6.58
N THR A 71 -12.62 4.04 -7.24
CA THR A 71 -12.36 2.60 -7.26
C THR A 71 -12.09 2.08 -5.85
N TYR A 72 -11.23 2.72 -5.07
CA TYR A 72 -10.97 2.31 -3.69
C TYR A 72 -12.22 2.40 -2.80
N LEU A 73 -13.02 3.46 -2.96
CA LEU A 73 -14.25 3.63 -2.18
C LEU A 73 -15.34 2.60 -2.50
N GLN A 74 -15.32 1.99 -3.70
CA GLN A 74 -16.27 0.92 -4.05
C GLN A 74 -16.08 -0.34 -3.18
N ASP A 75 -14.86 -0.57 -2.72
CA ASP A 75 -14.53 -1.73 -1.88
C ASP A 75 -14.72 -1.44 -0.38
N TYR A 76 -15.12 -0.21 -0.02
CA TYR A 76 -15.36 0.17 1.37
C TYR A 76 -16.62 -0.54 1.90
N SER A 77 -16.55 -1.07 3.12
CA SER A 77 -17.62 -1.93 3.65
C SER A 77 -18.98 -1.23 3.78
N ASP A 78 -18.97 0.08 4.05
CA ASP A 78 -20.14 0.95 3.92
C ASP A 78 -20.22 1.48 2.48
N SER A 79 -21.13 0.91 1.69
CA SER A 79 -21.33 1.30 0.28
C SER A 79 -21.82 2.75 0.09
N SER A 80 -22.21 3.44 1.16
CA SER A 80 -22.58 4.85 1.13
C SER A 80 -21.40 5.78 1.40
N MET A 81 -20.20 5.23 1.59
CA MET A 81 -18.99 6.00 1.88
C MET A 81 -18.65 6.91 0.70
N THR A 82 -18.16 8.10 1.02
CA THR A 82 -17.72 9.08 0.03
C THR A 82 -16.43 9.73 0.50
N LEU A 83 -15.68 10.32 -0.42
CA LEU A 83 -14.48 11.08 -0.06
C LEU A 83 -14.81 12.19 0.96
N ALA A 84 -15.94 12.87 0.81
CA ALA A 84 -16.35 13.93 1.74
C ALA A 84 -16.65 13.38 3.15
N LYS A 85 -17.24 12.19 3.25
CA LYS A 85 -17.45 11.52 4.55
C LYS A 85 -16.11 11.11 5.18
N LEU A 86 -15.20 10.53 4.41
CA LEU A 86 -13.85 10.19 4.88
C LEU A 86 -13.08 11.45 5.32
N GLN A 87 -13.14 12.55 4.57
CA GLN A 87 -12.46 13.79 4.95
C GLN A 87 -12.97 14.39 6.26
N ALA A 88 -14.19 14.05 6.69
CA ALA A 88 -14.74 14.43 7.99
C ALA A 88 -14.40 13.43 9.12
N ASP A 89 -13.86 12.25 8.80
CA ASP A 89 -13.45 11.23 9.75
C ASP A 89 -12.08 11.56 10.38
N ALA A 90 -11.99 11.44 11.71
CA ALA A 90 -10.80 11.82 12.45
C ALA A 90 -9.60 10.89 12.19
N GLU A 91 -9.88 9.58 12.03
CA GLU A 91 -8.84 8.60 11.69
C GLU A 91 -8.28 8.88 10.29
N TYR A 92 -9.15 9.09 9.30
CA TYR A 92 -8.71 9.46 7.95
C TYR A 92 -7.90 10.75 7.93
N GLN A 93 -8.23 11.76 8.75
CA GLN A 93 -7.43 12.98 8.86
C GLN A 93 -6.01 12.72 9.40
N SER A 94 -5.86 11.76 10.33
CA SER A 94 -4.54 11.30 10.80
C SER A 94 -3.77 10.63 9.67
N VAL A 95 -4.39 9.64 9.01
CA VAL A 95 -3.80 8.91 7.88
C VAL A 95 -3.39 9.86 6.75
N LEU A 96 -4.24 10.83 6.39
CA LEU A 96 -3.94 11.84 5.39
C LEU A 96 -2.76 12.73 5.79
N THR A 97 -2.62 13.04 7.08
CA THR A 97 -1.48 13.81 7.58
C THR A 97 -0.19 13.00 7.47
N GLU A 98 -0.24 11.71 7.80
CA GLU A 98 0.89 10.78 7.64
C GLU A 98 1.28 10.61 6.18
N ALA A 99 0.31 10.40 5.28
CA ALA A 99 0.54 10.31 3.84
C ALA A 99 1.20 11.59 3.28
N ARG A 100 0.76 12.77 3.73
CA ARG A 100 1.40 14.05 3.38
C ARG A 100 2.83 14.15 3.90
N GLN A 101 3.12 13.60 5.07
CA GLN A 101 4.46 13.63 5.63
C GLN A 101 5.38 12.66 4.88
N ALA A 102 4.92 11.42 4.63
CA ALA A 102 5.63 10.44 3.82
C ALA A 102 5.93 10.99 2.41
N ALA A 103 4.97 11.68 1.80
CA ALA A 103 5.20 12.37 0.54
C ALA A 103 6.36 13.36 0.63
N LYS A 104 6.39 14.25 1.64
CA LYS A 104 7.47 15.24 1.81
C LYS A 104 8.84 14.61 2.02
N ASP A 105 8.89 13.42 2.62
CA ASP A 105 10.13 12.70 2.90
C ASP A 105 10.64 11.93 1.66
N THR A 106 9.82 11.79 0.62
CA THR A 106 10.17 11.24 -0.70
C THR A 106 10.81 12.31 -1.58
N SER A 107 11.81 11.93 -2.38
CA SER A 107 12.48 12.89 -3.27
C SER A 107 11.55 13.43 -4.36
N ALA A 108 11.80 14.65 -4.82
CA ALA A 108 10.98 15.28 -5.87
C ALA A 108 10.98 14.47 -7.19
N ASP A 109 12.08 13.79 -7.52
CA ASP A 109 12.18 12.94 -8.71
C ASP A 109 11.30 11.68 -8.58
N GLU A 110 11.27 11.05 -7.41
CA GLU A 110 10.39 9.91 -7.12
C GLU A 110 8.91 10.33 -7.10
N GLN A 111 8.58 11.44 -6.43
CA GLN A 111 7.22 11.98 -6.46
C GLN A 111 6.77 12.27 -7.89
N LYS A 112 7.67 12.85 -8.71
CA LYS A 112 7.40 13.14 -10.11
C LYS A 112 7.15 11.88 -10.93
N ALA A 113 7.91 10.80 -10.69
CA ALA A 113 7.69 9.52 -11.34
C ALA A 113 6.29 8.96 -11.04
N VAL A 114 5.88 8.96 -9.77
CA VAL A 114 4.53 8.53 -9.35
C VAL A 114 3.44 9.37 -10.03
N CYS A 115 3.62 10.68 -10.14
CA CYS A 115 2.67 11.55 -10.84
C CYS A 115 2.57 11.25 -12.35
N LEU A 116 3.69 10.89 -12.99
CA LEU A 116 3.70 10.48 -14.40
C LEU A 116 3.04 9.11 -14.60
N GLU A 117 3.24 8.17 -13.68
CA GLU A 117 2.53 6.88 -13.68
C GLU A 117 1.02 7.07 -13.52
N ALA A 118 0.60 7.91 -12.57
CA ALA A 118 -0.81 8.25 -12.36
C ALA A 118 -1.44 8.92 -13.59
N LEU A 119 -0.67 9.72 -14.33
CA LEU A 119 -1.12 10.34 -15.59
C LEU A 119 -1.36 9.30 -16.70
N GLU A 120 -0.59 8.21 -16.70
CA GLU A 120 -0.71 7.14 -17.69
C GLU A 120 -1.61 5.98 -17.26
N LEU A 121 -2.19 6.03 -16.06
CA LEU A 121 -3.23 5.09 -15.63
C LEU A 121 -4.37 5.02 -16.67
N ALA A 122 -4.73 3.80 -17.03
CA ALA A 122 -5.91 3.46 -17.81
C ALA A 122 -6.94 2.83 -16.86
N LEU A 123 -7.84 3.66 -16.34
CA LEU A 123 -8.93 3.28 -15.44
C LEU A 123 -10.27 3.20 -16.19
#